data_AF-A0A8H7E0B7-F1
#
_entry.id   AF-A0A8H7E0B7-F1
#
_cell.length_a   1.000
_cell.length_b   1.000
_cell.length_c   1.000
_cell.angle_alpha   90.00
_cell.angle_beta   90.00
_cell.angle_gamma   90.00
#
_symmetry.space_group_name_H-M   'P 1'
#
loop_
_entity.id
_entity.type
_entity.pdbx_description
1 polymer ?
#
loop_
_entity_poly.entity_id
_entity_poly.type
_entity_poly.pdbx_seq_one_letter_code
_entity_poly.pdbx_strand_id
1 'polypeptide(L)'
;MPLTISAKTAPTQLAKLKTKDSLRLLWQESTGSAPETLYEFFPRKVATAFFKSFDKAFLPLKESSVAEQLEPHPTTFVITGGRRDSYRDVLEWALSCCDGGRVRNFQSIALHQFYNYSMAYLAARRLGIDFLETQLMQRLENIARRQVHSEDVELIFSMIEGPHELKDMVCQSIGTAIWERRLRYRGLYEKLRRTEGFEGYEQGVGDVIKGLKAAKKSSPEHTAMIAEKKEQAKRMKWRLEEQEKRKTARDIANQYKVKPSAVTVRGTQGYTISTEGRVVNRSNYPCQRRVAVPHTNRKITSEGFRAPSQDSGLAAPAPTPNLP
;
A
#
# COMPACT_ATOMS: atom_id res chain seq x y z
N MET A 1 29.49 -12.20 35.03
CA MET A 1 28.98 -12.11 33.64
C MET A 1 27.48 -11.94 33.75
N PRO A 2 26.91 -10.81 33.28
CA PRO A 2 25.47 -10.64 33.19
C PRO A 2 24.92 -11.76 32.29
N LEU A 3 23.91 -12.48 32.78
CA LEU A 3 23.26 -13.55 32.05
C LEU A 3 22.25 -12.93 31.10
N THR A 4 22.58 -12.79 29.82
CA THR A 4 21.59 -12.40 28.82
C THR A 4 20.64 -13.57 28.57
N ILE A 5 19.39 -13.45 29.00
CA ILE A 5 18.36 -14.48 28.78
C ILE A 5 18.05 -14.55 27.27
N SER A 6 17.99 -15.77 26.74
CA SER A 6 17.60 -16.08 25.36
C SER A 6 16.64 -17.27 25.35
N ALA A 7 15.95 -17.50 24.23
CA ALA A 7 15.09 -18.68 24.05
C ALA A 7 15.80 -20.02 24.34
N LYS A 8 17.14 -20.05 24.28
CA LYS A 8 17.98 -21.23 24.52
C LYS A 8 18.54 -21.33 25.96
N THR A 9 18.16 -20.44 26.88
CA THR A 9 18.68 -20.47 28.26
C THR A 9 18.28 -21.77 28.96
N ALA A 10 19.25 -22.42 29.62
CA ALA A 10 19.04 -23.72 30.25
C ALA A 10 18.04 -23.64 31.43
N PRO A 11 17.17 -24.65 31.62
CA PRO A 11 16.15 -24.64 32.68
C PRO A 11 16.68 -24.43 34.09
N THR A 12 17.82 -25.04 34.39
CA THR A 12 18.49 -24.96 35.69
C THR A 12 19.08 -23.58 35.96
N GLN A 13 19.41 -22.81 34.92
CA GLN A 13 19.86 -21.42 35.07
C GLN A 13 18.68 -20.51 35.39
N LEU A 14 17.52 -20.71 34.74
CA LEU A 14 16.31 -19.92 34.95
C LEU A 14 15.72 -20.09 36.36
N ALA A 15 15.66 -21.33 36.87
CA ALA A 15 15.13 -21.61 38.20
C ALA A 15 15.99 -20.98 39.32
N LYS A 16 17.32 -20.90 39.11
CA LYS A 16 18.27 -20.32 40.08
C LYS A 16 18.18 -18.79 40.20
N LEU A 17 17.38 -18.12 39.36
CA LEU A 17 17.20 -16.67 39.41
C LEU A 17 16.24 -16.23 40.52
N LYS A 18 15.34 -17.10 40.99
CA LYS A 18 14.45 -16.79 42.12
C LYS A 18 15.19 -16.97 43.45
N THR A 19 15.97 -15.97 43.83
CA THR A 19 16.68 -15.91 45.12
C THR A 19 15.93 -15.08 46.16
N LYS A 20 16.32 -15.20 47.44
CA LYS A 20 15.79 -14.37 48.54
C LYS A 20 16.17 -12.89 48.43
N ASP A 21 17.28 -12.58 47.75
CA ASP A 21 17.67 -11.20 47.47
C ASP A 21 16.65 -10.56 46.50
N SER A 22 16.01 -9.49 46.98
CA SER A 22 14.89 -8.85 46.32
C SER A 22 15.01 -7.32 46.37
N LEU A 23 14.26 -6.67 45.49
CA LEU A 23 14.17 -5.23 45.37
C LEU A 23 12.71 -4.82 45.21
N ARG A 24 12.42 -3.60 45.63
CA ARG A 24 11.12 -2.95 45.47
C ARG A 24 11.04 -2.30 44.10
N LEU A 25 10.00 -2.62 43.34
CA LEU A 25 9.69 -1.98 42.06
C LEU A 25 8.55 -1.01 42.25
N LEU A 26 8.81 0.25 41.93
CA LEU A 26 7.82 1.31 41.93
C LEU A 26 7.53 1.75 40.49
N TRP A 27 6.31 2.21 40.25
CA TRP A 27 5.88 2.85 39.01
C TRP A 27 5.39 4.25 39.33
N GLN A 28 5.71 5.21 38.47
CA GLN A 28 5.18 6.57 38.55
C GLN A 28 4.78 7.00 37.14
N GLU A 29 3.64 7.67 37.00
CA GLU A 29 3.11 8.08 35.69
C GLU A 29 4.03 9.08 34.99
N SER A 30 4.49 10.08 35.73
CA SER A 30 5.38 11.13 35.24
C SER A 30 6.43 11.48 36.29
N THR A 31 7.48 12.18 35.88
CA THR A 31 8.52 12.65 36.79
C THR A 31 7.90 13.62 37.80
N GLY A 32 7.86 13.23 39.08
CA GLY A 32 7.26 14.02 40.17
C GLY A 32 5.86 13.56 40.62
N SER A 33 5.26 12.59 39.92
CA SER A 33 4.04 11.92 40.41
C SER A 33 4.35 10.99 41.60
N ALA A 34 3.35 10.72 42.43
CA ALA A 34 3.51 9.84 43.57
C ALA A 34 3.80 8.40 43.09
N PRO A 35 4.90 7.76 43.54
CA PRO A 35 5.23 6.42 43.09
C PRO A 35 4.29 5.38 43.73
N GLU A 36 3.77 4.50 42.90
CA GLU A 36 2.94 3.36 43.29
C GLU A 36 3.78 2.08 43.30
N THR A 37 3.48 1.17 44.22
CA THR A 37 4.18 -0.13 44.27
C THR A 37 3.70 -1.05 43.15
N LEU A 38 4.64 -1.54 42.33
CA LEU A 38 4.41 -2.64 41.39
C LEU A 38 4.69 -3.99 42.07
N TYR A 39 5.84 -4.11 42.71
CA TYR A 39 6.27 -5.28 43.47
C TYR A 39 7.03 -4.87 44.72
N GLU A 40 6.68 -5.44 45.85
CA GLU A 40 7.42 -5.21 47.11
C GLU A 40 8.71 -6.04 47.17
N PHE A 41 8.67 -7.28 46.66
CA PHE A 41 9.76 -8.25 46.76
C PHE A 41 10.07 -8.90 45.40
N PHE A 42 10.59 -8.12 44.45
CA PHE A 42 10.98 -8.66 43.14
C PHE A 42 12.39 -9.26 43.18
N PRO A 43 12.63 -10.51 42.75
CA PRO A 43 13.96 -11.12 42.83
C PRO A 43 15.00 -10.37 42.00
N ARG A 44 16.10 -9.91 42.63
CA ARG A 44 17.12 -9.07 41.97
C ARG A 44 17.76 -9.77 40.78
N LYS A 45 18.07 -11.06 40.91
CA LYS A 45 18.67 -11.85 39.82
C LYS A 45 17.74 -12.04 38.63
N VAL A 46 16.42 -12.03 38.83
CA VAL A 46 15.48 -12.02 37.69
C VAL A 46 15.58 -10.68 36.99
N ALA A 47 15.58 -9.57 37.75
CA ALA A 47 15.66 -8.23 37.18
C ALA A 47 16.94 -8.03 36.36
N THR A 48 18.10 -8.37 36.91
CA THR A 48 19.40 -8.18 36.23
C THR A 48 19.66 -9.18 35.11
N ALA A 49 18.93 -10.30 35.04
CA ALA A 49 19.05 -11.24 33.93
C ALA A 49 18.14 -10.88 32.74
N PHE A 50 16.94 -10.37 33.02
CA PHE A 50 15.96 -10.06 31.97
C PHE A 50 16.00 -8.60 31.50
N PHE A 51 16.33 -7.64 32.37
CA PHE A 51 16.09 -6.22 32.12
C PHE A 51 17.40 -5.45 31.99
N LYS A 52 17.77 -5.06 30.77
CA LYS A 52 18.98 -4.24 30.54
C LYS A 52 18.92 -2.87 31.19
N SER A 53 17.72 -2.34 31.42
CA SER A 53 17.52 -1.09 32.15
C SER A 53 18.08 -1.14 33.58
N PHE A 54 18.26 -2.35 34.14
CA PHE A 54 18.81 -2.58 35.47
C PHE A 54 20.34 -2.69 35.47
N ASP A 55 20.99 -2.92 34.33
CA ASP A 55 22.45 -3.08 34.25
C ASP A 55 23.19 -1.82 34.72
N LYS A 56 22.63 -0.64 34.48
CA LYS A 56 23.19 0.64 34.98
C LYS A 56 23.00 0.84 36.48
N ALA A 57 21.95 0.26 37.05
CA ALA A 57 21.64 0.37 38.48
C ALA A 57 22.37 -0.69 39.32
N PHE A 58 22.82 -1.77 38.69
CA PHE A 58 23.45 -2.91 39.34
C PHE A 58 24.69 -3.34 38.55
N LEU A 59 25.78 -2.57 38.69
CA LEU A 59 27.06 -2.89 38.08
C LEU A 59 27.57 -4.27 38.57
N PRO A 60 28.09 -5.12 37.66
CA PRO A 60 28.71 -6.37 38.07
C PRO A 60 29.92 -6.10 38.98
N LEU A 61 30.03 -6.84 40.09
CA LEU A 61 31.13 -6.72 41.07
C LEU A 61 32.56 -6.77 40.46
N LYS A 62 32.73 -7.34 39.27
CA LYS A 62 34.03 -7.42 38.58
C LYS A 62 34.39 -6.16 37.77
N GLU A 63 33.41 -5.31 37.49
CA GLU A 63 33.54 -4.12 36.63
C GLU A 63 33.42 -2.81 37.45
N SER A 64 32.93 -2.91 38.68
CA SER A 64 32.85 -1.81 39.64
C SER A 64 34.19 -1.54 40.32
N SER A 65 34.58 -0.28 40.41
CA SER A 65 35.67 0.18 41.28
C SER A 65 35.39 -0.14 42.76
N VAL A 66 36.42 -0.19 43.60
CA VAL A 66 36.27 -0.44 45.05
C VAL A 66 35.32 0.59 45.70
N ALA A 67 35.30 1.82 45.20
CA ALA A 67 34.38 2.87 45.65
C ALA A 67 32.92 2.57 45.28
N GLU A 68 32.66 2.06 44.08
CA GLU A 68 31.31 1.67 43.63
C GLU A 68 30.81 0.38 44.29
N GLN A 69 31.71 -0.49 44.75
CA GLN A 69 31.36 -1.68 45.53
C GLN A 69 30.91 -1.34 46.97
N LEU A 70 31.35 -0.20 47.50
CA LEU A 70 30.99 0.30 48.83
C LEU A 70 29.65 1.06 48.83
N GLU A 71 29.14 1.44 47.65
CA GLU A 71 27.83 2.07 47.52
C GLU A 71 26.71 1.05 47.81
N PRO A 72 25.76 1.37 48.71
CA PRO A 72 24.64 0.49 49.00
C PRO A 72 23.81 0.28 47.73
N HIS A 73 23.71 -0.97 47.29
CA HIS A 73 22.96 -1.29 46.08
C HIS A 73 21.50 -0.87 46.27
N PRO A 74 20.90 -0.16 45.29
CA PRO A 74 19.56 0.36 45.46
C PRO A 74 18.58 -0.78 45.75
N THR A 75 17.84 -0.63 46.85
CA THR A 75 16.78 -1.56 47.26
C THR A 75 15.46 -1.25 46.56
N THR A 76 15.36 -0.09 45.91
CA THR A 76 14.17 0.39 45.24
C THR A 76 14.52 0.87 43.82
N PHE A 77 13.72 0.49 42.83
CA PHE A 77 13.85 0.94 41.45
C PHE A 77 12.52 1.54 40.98
N VAL A 78 12.58 2.73 40.38
CA VAL A 78 11.39 3.48 39.94
C VAL A 78 11.30 3.48 38.42
N ILE A 79 10.18 3.01 37.90
CA ILE A 79 9.84 3.03 36.48
C ILE A 79 8.91 4.23 36.24
N THR A 80 9.38 5.20 35.46
CA THR A 80 8.58 6.37 35.06
C THR A 80 7.83 6.11 33.75
N GLY A 81 6.59 6.59 33.60
CA GLY A 81 5.86 6.60 32.33
C GLY A 81 5.34 5.25 31.86
N GLY A 82 4.52 5.28 30.80
CA GLY A 82 3.85 4.08 30.28
C GLY A 82 2.75 3.57 31.22
N ARG A 83 2.09 2.47 30.83
CA ARG A 83 0.95 1.91 31.57
C ARG A 83 1.40 0.94 32.67
N ARG A 84 0.97 1.19 33.91
CA ARG A 84 1.26 0.37 35.10
C ARG A 84 1.00 -1.13 34.87
N ASP A 85 -0.19 -1.46 34.38
CA ASP A 85 -0.61 -2.86 34.15
C ASP A 85 0.33 -3.59 33.18
N SER A 86 0.79 -2.91 32.14
CA SER A 86 1.67 -3.51 31.14
C SER A 86 3.04 -3.87 31.71
N TYR A 87 3.57 -3.06 32.64
CA TYR A 87 4.78 -3.45 33.37
C TYR A 87 4.51 -4.66 34.24
N ARG A 88 3.37 -4.72 34.94
CA ARG A 88 3.00 -5.88 35.74
C ARG A 88 2.96 -7.15 34.88
N ASP A 89 2.28 -7.12 33.73
CA ASP A 89 2.21 -8.27 32.82
C ASP A 89 3.60 -8.74 32.35
N VAL A 90 4.50 -7.80 32.04
CA VAL A 90 5.88 -8.11 31.61
C VAL A 90 6.71 -8.69 32.76
N LEU A 91 6.57 -8.16 33.97
CA LEU A 91 7.24 -8.65 35.17
C LEU A 91 6.72 -10.05 35.55
N GLU A 92 5.41 -10.27 35.51
CA GLU A 92 4.78 -11.59 35.73
C GLU A 92 5.24 -12.61 34.70
N TRP A 93 5.33 -12.22 33.42
CA TRP A 93 5.87 -13.06 32.37
C TRP A 93 7.32 -13.48 32.69
N ALA A 94 8.19 -12.55 33.12
CA ALA A 94 9.58 -12.87 33.47
C ALA A 94 9.65 -13.86 34.63
N LEU A 95 8.84 -13.67 35.68
CA LEU A 95 8.73 -14.60 36.81
C LEU A 95 8.24 -15.99 36.37
N SER A 96 7.25 -16.04 35.48
CA SER A 96 6.70 -17.30 34.97
C SER A 96 7.70 -18.11 34.13
N CYS A 97 8.63 -17.43 33.44
CA CYS A 97 9.72 -18.07 32.72
C CYS A 97 10.67 -18.81 33.67
N CYS A 98 10.91 -18.23 34.86
CA CYS A 98 11.70 -18.86 35.91
C CYS A 98 10.98 -20.07 36.53
N ASP A 99 9.67 -20.00 36.76
CA ASP A 99 8.89 -21.11 37.35
C ASP A 99 8.83 -22.34 36.45
N GLY A 100 8.71 -22.13 35.14
CA GLY A 100 8.65 -23.23 34.17
C GLY A 100 10.01 -23.83 33.82
N GLY A 101 11.11 -23.26 34.31
CA GLY A 101 12.46 -23.59 33.82
C GLY A 101 12.59 -23.42 32.31
N ARG A 102 11.78 -22.58 31.67
CA ARG A 102 11.84 -22.33 30.23
C ARG A 102 11.26 -20.98 29.92
N VAL A 103 11.82 -20.33 28.90
CA VAL A 103 11.25 -19.10 28.37
C VAL A 103 9.85 -19.40 27.82
N ARG A 104 8.84 -18.74 28.35
CA ARG A 104 7.44 -18.91 27.95
C ARG A 104 7.05 -17.89 26.90
N ASN A 105 6.04 -18.23 26.12
CA ASN A 105 5.37 -17.24 25.28
C ASN A 105 4.66 -16.21 26.16
N PHE A 106 4.62 -14.96 25.72
CA PHE A 106 3.80 -13.94 26.38
C PHE A 106 2.32 -14.32 26.33
N GLN A 107 1.56 -13.93 27.35
CA GLN A 107 0.17 -14.34 27.52
C GLN A 107 -0.71 -14.01 26.30
N SER A 108 -1.70 -14.86 26.06
CA SER A 108 -2.69 -14.62 25.01
C SER A 108 -3.69 -13.59 25.53
N ILE A 109 -3.85 -12.47 24.83
CA ILE A 109 -4.78 -11.42 25.19
C ILE A 109 -5.92 -11.46 24.20
N ALA A 110 -7.15 -11.62 24.69
CA ALA A 110 -8.32 -11.78 23.84
C ALA A 110 -8.95 -10.43 23.45
N LEU A 111 -9.07 -9.51 24.40
CA LEU A 111 -9.70 -8.20 24.26
C LEU A 111 -8.67 -7.13 23.86
N HIS A 112 -9.04 -6.21 22.97
CA HIS A 112 -8.18 -5.11 22.50
C HIS A 112 -6.74 -5.57 22.22
N GLN A 113 -6.63 -6.60 21.37
CA GLN A 113 -5.39 -7.36 21.21
C GLN A 113 -4.25 -6.44 20.76
N PHE A 114 -4.51 -5.60 19.77
CA PHE A 114 -3.47 -4.75 19.22
C PHE A 114 -3.02 -3.70 20.24
N TYR A 115 -3.96 -3.06 20.95
CA TYR A 115 -3.64 -2.08 21.97
C TYR A 115 -2.87 -2.71 23.16
N ASN A 116 -3.37 -3.81 23.72
CA ASN A 116 -2.73 -4.42 24.88
C ASN A 116 -1.35 -4.99 24.55
N TYR A 117 -1.16 -5.62 23.37
CA TYR A 117 0.17 -6.03 22.92
C TYR A 117 1.10 -4.85 22.65
N SER A 118 0.56 -3.72 22.19
CA SER A 118 1.31 -2.48 21.99
C SER A 118 1.80 -1.89 23.32
N MET A 119 0.96 -1.88 24.35
CA MET A 119 1.37 -1.40 25.67
C MET A 119 2.40 -2.33 26.33
N ALA A 120 2.25 -3.64 26.17
CA ALA A 120 3.26 -4.61 26.61
C ALA A 120 4.58 -4.47 25.83
N TYR A 121 4.50 -4.20 24.52
CA TYR A 121 5.66 -3.95 23.67
C TYR A 121 6.45 -2.73 24.15
N LEU A 122 5.79 -1.61 24.41
CA LEU A 122 6.42 -0.40 24.94
C LEU A 122 7.05 -0.64 26.32
N ALA A 123 6.38 -1.39 27.20
CA ALA A 123 6.93 -1.77 28.50
C ALA A 123 8.18 -2.64 28.36
N ALA A 124 8.15 -3.65 27.49
CA ALA A 124 9.30 -4.53 27.22
C ALA A 124 10.50 -3.75 26.64
N ARG A 125 10.25 -2.85 25.68
CA ARG A 125 11.25 -1.96 25.09
C ARG A 125 11.88 -1.04 26.15
N ARG A 126 11.06 -0.47 27.04
CA ARG A 126 11.52 0.40 28.12
C ARG A 126 12.34 -0.34 29.18
N LEU A 127 11.97 -1.58 29.49
CA LEU A 127 12.75 -2.45 30.38
C LEU A 127 14.02 -3.03 29.71
N GLY A 128 14.11 -2.97 28.38
CA GLY A 128 15.25 -3.44 27.60
C GLY A 128 15.25 -4.96 27.42
N ILE A 129 14.09 -5.55 27.12
CA ILE A 129 13.91 -7.00 26.94
C ILE A 129 13.80 -7.35 25.45
N ASP A 130 14.92 -7.32 24.73
CA ASP A 130 14.95 -7.47 23.26
C ASP A 130 14.16 -8.67 22.73
N PHE A 131 14.27 -9.81 23.41
CA PHE A 131 13.61 -11.05 23.00
C PHE A 131 12.09 -10.94 23.08
N LEU A 132 11.57 -10.39 24.18
CA LEU A 132 10.14 -10.19 24.35
C LEU A 132 9.63 -9.09 23.41
N GLU A 133 10.40 -8.02 23.26
CA GLU A 133 10.14 -6.94 22.30
C GLU A 133 9.93 -7.51 20.88
N THR A 134 10.85 -8.36 20.43
CA THR A 134 10.77 -9.00 19.11
C THR A 134 9.52 -9.89 18.97
N GLN A 135 9.21 -10.70 19.99
CA GLN A 135 8.00 -11.53 19.97
C GLN A 135 6.72 -10.71 19.89
N LEU A 136 6.64 -9.64 20.67
CA LEU A 136 5.46 -8.78 20.72
C LEU A 136 5.28 -8.02 19.39
N MET A 137 6.38 -7.52 18.80
CA MET A 137 6.34 -6.89 17.49
C MET A 137 5.82 -7.85 16.40
N GLN A 138 6.32 -9.10 16.37
CA GLN A 138 5.82 -10.10 15.42
C GLN A 138 4.32 -10.39 15.59
N ARG A 139 3.80 -10.38 16.82
CA ARG A 139 2.36 -10.52 17.07
C ARG A 139 1.58 -9.31 16.56
N LEU A 140 2.07 -8.10 16.83
CA LEU A 140 1.47 -6.85 16.35
C LEU A 140 1.40 -6.82 14.81
N GLU A 141 2.49 -7.18 14.13
CA GLU A 141 2.52 -7.29 12.67
C GLU A 141 1.50 -8.30 12.13
N ASN A 142 1.36 -9.46 12.80
CA ASN A 142 0.39 -10.47 12.40
C ASN A 142 -1.06 -9.98 12.56
N ILE A 143 -1.36 -9.23 13.62
CA ILE A 143 -2.67 -8.60 13.82
C ILE A 143 -2.89 -7.51 12.76
N ALA A 144 -1.91 -6.62 12.55
CA ALA A 144 -1.96 -5.54 11.58
C ALA A 144 -2.14 -6.05 10.15
N ARG A 145 -1.51 -7.16 9.78
CA ARG A 145 -1.69 -7.80 8.46
C ARG A 145 -3.13 -8.22 8.23
N ARG A 146 -3.82 -8.72 9.27
CA ARG A 146 -5.22 -9.12 9.18
C ARG A 146 -6.14 -7.92 9.11
N GLN A 147 -6.11 -7.03 10.10
CA GLN A 147 -6.80 -5.74 10.21
C GLN A 147 -6.85 -5.39 11.70
N VAL A 148 -6.36 -4.21 12.08
CA VAL A 148 -6.51 -3.71 13.47
C VAL A 148 -7.96 -3.35 13.74
N HIS A 149 -8.50 -3.76 14.89
CA HIS A 149 -9.90 -3.48 15.28
C HIS A 149 -10.12 -1.98 15.54
N SER A 150 -11.31 -1.44 15.26
CA SER A 150 -11.57 0.00 15.40
C SER A 150 -11.38 0.51 16.83
N GLU A 151 -11.81 -0.26 17.84
CA GLU A 151 -11.59 0.07 19.25
C GLU A 151 -10.10 0.12 19.61
N ASP A 152 -9.27 -0.75 19.01
CA ASP A 152 -7.82 -0.68 19.20
C ASP A 152 -7.25 0.59 18.55
N VAL A 153 -7.80 1.03 17.41
CA VAL A 153 -7.40 2.29 16.77
C VAL A 153 -7.70 3.47 17.69
N GLU A 154 -8.91 3.51 18.27
CA GLU A 154 -9.30 4.53 19.27
C GLU A 154 -8.28 4.59 20.39
N LEU A 155 -8.05 3.47 21.06
CA LEU A 155 -7.14 3.39 22.20
C LEU A 155 -5.70 3.78 21.85
N ILE A 156 -5.17 3.34 20.69
CA ILE A 156 -3.81 3.68 20.28
C ILE A 156 -3.66 5.19 20.02
N PHE A 157 -4.62 5.80 19.34
CA PHE A 157 -4.54 7.22 19.00
C PHE A 157 -4.84 8.14 20.18
N SER A 158 -5.66 7.69 21.13
CA SER A 158 -5.92 8.42 22.37
C SER A 158 -4.78 8.31 23.39
N MET A 159 -4.11 7.14 23.48
CA MET A 159 -3.13 6.88 24.54
C MET A 159 -1.69 7.21 24.15
N ILE A 160 -1.35 7.18 22.85
CA ILE A 160 -0.01 7.49 22.39
C ILE A 160 -0.01 8.92 21.85
N GLU A 161 0.80 9.79 22.43
CA GLU A 161 0.94 11.16 21.97
C GLU A 161 1.92 11.28 20.79
N GLY A 162 1.67 12.24 19.89
CA GLY A 162 2.55 12.55 18.77
C GLY A 162 2.68 11.44 17.71
N PRO A 163 3.65 11.58 16.78
CA PRO A 163 3.99 10.56 15.79
C PRO A 163 4.64 9.34 16.45
N HIS A 164 4.20 8.13 16.08
CA HIS A 164 4.70 6.90 16.69
C HIS A 164 4.56 5.70 15.72
N GLU A 165 5.54 4.78 15.72
CA GLU A 165 5.59 3.62 14.82
C GLU A 165 4.33 2.74 14.90
N LEU A 166 3.73 2.63 16.09
CA LEU A 166 2.47 1.90 16.31
C LEU A 166 1.27 2.57 15.61
N LYS A 167 1.23 3.91 15.58
CA LYS A 167 0.20 4.64 14.80
C LYS A 167 0.42 4.43 13.31
N ASP A 168 1.67 4.45 12.87
CA ASP A 168 2.03 4.17 11.47
C ASP A 168 1.62 2.75 11.08
N MET A 169 1.82 1.76 11.95
CA MET A 169 1.39 0.38 11.75
C MET A 169 -0.14 0.26 11.65
N VAL A 170 -0.88 1.00 12.47
CA VAL A 170 -2.34 1.08 12.38
C VAL A 170 -2.76 1.71 11.04
N CYS A 171 -2.20 2.86 10.68
CA CYS A 171 -2.46 3.53 9.41
C CYS A 171 -2.14 2.62 8.21
N GLN A 172 -1.04 1.89 8.26
CA GLN A 172 -0.64 0.92 7.24
C GLN A 172 -1.65 -0.22 7.13
N SER A 173 -2.08 -0.79 8.27
CA SER A 173 -3.07 -1.86 8.34
C SER A 173 -4.38 -1.44 7.67
N ILE A 174 -4.92 -0.29 8.07
CA ILE A 174 -6.21 0.21 7.57
C ILE A 174 -6.11 0.70 6.13
N GLY A 175 -5.06 1.44 5.78
CA GLY A 175 -4.82 1.93 4.42
C GLY A 175 -4.69 0.79 3.41
N THR A 176 -3.97 -0.26 3.77
CA THR A 176 -3.86 -1.49 2.96
C THR A 176 -5.22 -2.19 2.84
N ALA A 177 -5.97 -2.32 3.94
CA ALA A 177 -7.28 -2.95 3.93
C ALA A 177 -8.30 -2.19 3.06
N ILE A 178 -8.25 -0.86 3.03
CA ILE A 178 -9.07 -0.01 2.15
C ILE A 178 -8.69 -0.25 0.69
N TRP A 179 -7.38 -0.21 0.41
CA TRP A 179 -6.86 -0.40 -0.94
C TRP A 179 -7.25 -1.75 -1.55
N GLU A 180 -7.14 -2.81 -0.76
CA GLU A 180 -7.49 -4.19 -1.13
C GLU A 180 -9.00 -4.47 -1.08
N ARG A 181 -9.82 -3.47 -0.72
CA ARG A 181 -11.29 -3.59 -0.58
C ARG A 181 -11.72 -4.68 0.41
N ARG A 182 -10.89 -4.96 1.42
CA ARG A 182 -11.14 -5.98 2.47
C ARG A 182 -11.51 -5.39 3.83
N LEU A 183 -11.52 -4.06 3.96
CA LEU A 183 -11.83 -3.38 5.23
C LEU A 183 -13.23 -3.76 5.72
N ARG A 184 -13.29 -4.45 6.86
CA ARG A 184 -14.55 -4.76 7.54
C ARG A 184 -15.02 -3.57 8.37
N TYR A 185 -16.33 -3.44 8.57
CA TYR A 185 -16.95 -2.41 9.41
C TYR A 185 -16.53 -0.98 9.06
N ARG A 186 -16.45 -0.67 7.76
CA ARG A 186 -15.99 0.61 7.21
C ARG A 186 -16.61 1.84 7.90
N GLY A 187 -17.90 1.78 8.26
CA GLY A 187 -18.59 2.88 8.95
C GLY A 187 -17.99 3.25 10.30
N LEU A 188 -17.40 2.31 11.04
CA LEU A 188 -16.71 2.62 12.30
C LEU A 188 -15.44 3.43 12.04
N TYR A 189 -14.62 3.01 11.09
CA TYR A 189 -13.40 3.73 10.73
C TYR A 189 -13.67 5.10 10.08
N GLU A 190 -14.82 5.28 9.42
CA GLU A 190 -15.24 6.58 8.92
C GLU A 190 -15.66 7.53 10.04
N LYS A 191 -16.26 7.03 11.14
CA LYS A 191 -16.52 7.82 12.34
C LYS A 191 -15.22 8.28 13.01
N LEU A 192 -14.21 7.41 13.08
CA LEU A 192 -12.90 7.76 13.64
C LEU A 192 -12.24 8.95 12.95
N ARG A 193 -12.40 9.06 11.62
CA ARG A 193 -11.87 10.21 10.86
C ARG A 193 -12.50 11.54 11.26
N ARG A 194 -13.73 11.51 11.75
CA ARG A 194 -14.50 12.69 12.17
C ARG A 194 -14.39 12.96 13.66
N THR A 195 -13.67 12.12 14.40
CA THR A 195 -13.53 12.25 15.85
C THR A 195 -12.42 13.26 16.14
N GLU A 196 -12.72 14.26 16.96
CA GLU A 196 -11.74 15.27 17.39
C GLU A 196 -10.57 14.59 18.14
N GLY A 197 -9.33 15.04 17.89
CA GLY A 197 -8.12 14.43 18.45
C GLY A 197 -7.48 13.31 17.61
N PHE A 198 -8.09 12.93 16.48
CA PHE A 198 -7.57 11.89 15.56
C PHE A 198 -6.97 12.47 14.27
N GLU A 199 -6.49 13.71 14.29
CA GLU A 199 -6.06 14.45 13.09
C GLU A 199 -4.95 13.73 12.30
N GLY A 200 -4.05 13.02 12.98
CA GLY A 200 -2.99 12.23 12.34
C GLY A 200 -3.48 10.95 11.65
N TYR A 201 -4.67 10.44 12.02
CA TYR A 201 -5.17 9.16 11.51
C TYR A 201 -5.61 9.27 10.04
N GLU A 202 -6.41 10.28 9.70
CA GLU A 202 -6.88 10.44 8.32
C GLU A 202 -5.70 10.71 7.37
N GLN A 203 -4.79 11.59 7.76
CA GLN A 203 -3.59 11.88 6.99
C GLN A 203 -2.73 10.63 6.79
N GLY A 204 -2.43 9.90 7.87
CA GLY A 204 -1.60 8.70 7.81
C GLY A 204 -2.20 7.60 6.92
N VAL A 205 -3.51 7.33 7.05
CA VAL A 205 -4.21 6.38 6.18
C VAL A 205 -4.20 6.85 4.72
N GLY A 206 -4.41 8.16 4.49
CA GLY A 206 -4.38 8.77 3.16
C GLY A 206 -3.02 8.61 2.49
N ASP A 207 -1.94 8.82 3.23
CA ASP A 207 -0.57 8.75 2.72
C ASP A 207 -0.15 7.30 2.39
N VAL A 208 -0.57 6.33 3.19
CA VAL A 208 -0.43 4.89 2.84
C VAL A 208 -1.12 4.58 1.52
N ILE A 209 -2.37 5.02 1.34
CA ILE A 209 -3.12 4.76 0.10
C ILE A 209 -2.46 5.46 -1.10
N LYS A 210 -1.95 6.69 -0.93
CA LYS A 210 -1.20 7.40 -1.98
C LYS A 210 0.07 6.63 -2.34
N GLY A 211 0.81 6.13 -1.34
CA GLY A 211 2.00 5.30 -1.54
C GLY A 211 1.70 4.02 -2.33
N LEU A 212 0.64 3.30 -1.97
CA LEU A 212 0.19 2.10 -2.68
C LEU A 212 -0.24 2.40 -4.13
N LYS A 213 -0.92 3.53 -4.36
CA LYS A 213 -1.25 4.00 -5.72
C LYS A 213 0.00 4.31 -6.54
N ALA A 214 0.99 4.97 -5.94
CA ALA A 214 2.25 5.27 -6.60
C ALA A 214 3.02 3.98 -6.95
N ALA A 215 3.13 3.05 -6.00
CA ALA A 215 3.78 1.75 -6.20
C ALA A 215 3.10 0.92 -7.32
N LYS A 216 1.76 0.93 -7.38
CA LYS A 216 1.04 0.27 -8.48
C LYS A 216 1.31 0.92 -9.83
N LYS A 217 1.40 2.25 -9.90
CA LYS A 217 1.71 2.97 -11.16
C LYS A 217 3.13 2.70 -11.65
N SER A 218 4.08 2.55 -10.74
CA SER A 218 5.48 2.22 -11.06
C SER A 218 5.72 0.71 -11.28
N SER A 219 4.73 -0.14 -11.03
CA SER A 219 4.88 -1.59 -11.24
C SER A 219 5.03 -1.92 -12.73
N PRO A 220 6.04 -2.72 -13.12
CA PRO A 220 6.27 -3.11 -14.51
C PRO A 220 5.08 -3.86 -15.13
N GLU A 221 4.31 -4.59 -14.33
CA GLU A 221 3.08 -5.26 -14.80
C GLU A 221 2.00 -4.27 -15.20
N HIS A 222 1.85 -3.19 -14.44
CA HIS A 222 0.85 -2.16 -14.71
C HIS A 222 1.23 -1.30 -15.91
N THR A 223 2.52 -0.99 -16.06
CA THR A 223 3.02 -0.28 -17.25
C THR A 223 2.91 -1.15 -18.50
N ALA A 224 3.19 -2.45 -18.40
CA ALA A 224 2.99 -3.42 -19.48
C ALA A 224 1.51 -3.54 -19.88
N MET A 225 0.59 -3.66 -18.91
CA MET A 225 -0.85 -3.69 -19.20
C MET A 225 -1.34 -2.41 -19.89
N ILE A 226 -0.83 -1.23 -19.49
CA ILE A 226 -1.16 0.04 -20.17
C ILE A 226 -0.62 0.04 -21.60
N ALA A 227 0.61 -0.41 -21.80
CA ALA A 227 1.22 -0.49 -23.12
C ALA A 227 0.44 -1.45 -24.04
N GLU A 228 0.03 -2.60 -23.53
CA GLU A 228 -0.78 -3.57 -24.26
C GLU A 228 -2.15 -2.98 -24.63
N LYS A 229 -2.85 -2.34 -23.69
CA LYS A 229 -4.13 -1.66 -24.00
C LYS A 229 -3.98 -0.57 -25.06
N LYS A 230 -2.89 0.20 -25.03
CA LYS A 230 -2.61 1.20 -26.06
C LYS A 230 -2.38 0.56 -27.42
N GLU A 231 -1.63 -0.54 -27.49
CA GLU A 231 -1.42 -1.28 -28.74
C GLU A 231 -2.70 -1.93 -29.28
N GLN A 232 -3.54 -2.50 -28.41
CA GLN A 232 -4.86 -2.99 -28.79
C GLN A 232 -5.75 -1.88 -29.35
N ALA A 233 -5.77 -0.70 -28.71
CA ALA A 233 -6.52 0.46 -29.19
C ALA A 233 -6.03 0.95 -30.56
N LYS A 234 -4.70 1.01 -30.78
CA LYS A 234 -4.12 1.34 -32.09
C LYS A 234 -4.51 0.33 -33.17
N ARG A 235 -4.46 -0.98 -32.85
CA ARG A 235 -4.87 -2.05 -33.77
C ARG A 235 -6.35 -1.95 -34.13
N MET A 236 -7.22 -1.66 -33.16
CA MET A 236 -8.65 -1.46 -33.40
C MET A 236 -8.90 -0.24 -34.29
N LYS A 237 -8.22 0.88 -34.03
CA LYS A 237 -8.31 2.07 -34.88
C LYS A 237 -7.86 1.79 -36.31
N TRP A 238 -6.73 1.12 -36.50
CA TRP A 238 -6.24 0.73 -37.83
C TRP A 238 -7.22 -0.18 -38.57
N ARG A 239 -7.86 -1.14 -37.88
CA ARG A 239 -8.89 -2.01 -38.48
C ARG A 239 -10.11 -1.22 -38.95
N LEU A 240 -10.56 -0.23 -38.18
CA LEU A 240 -11.68 0.64 -38.57
C LEU A 240 -11.31 1.48 -39.80
N GLU A 241 -10.15 2.11 -39.81
CA GLU A 241 -9.66 2.88 -40.97
C GLU A 241 -9.52 2.00 -42.22
N GLU A 242 -9.03 0.77 -42.07
CA GLU A 242 -8.91 -0.18 -43.18
C GLU A 242 -10.27 -0.66 -43.69
N GLN A 243 -11.25 -0.87 -42.81
CA GLN A 243 -12.62 -1.18 -43.20
C GLN A 243 -13.27 -0.02 -43.96
N GLU A 244 -13.08 1.22 -43.51
CA GLU A 244 -13.55 2.40 -44.21
C GLU A 244 -12.94 2.50 -45.60
N LYS A 245 -11.60 2.38 -45.72
CA LYS A 245 -10.92 2.36 -47.03
C LYS A 245 -11.49 1.29 -47.97
N ARG A 246 -11.77 0.09 -47.45
CA ARG A 246 -12.37 -1.00 -48.24
C ARG A 246 -13.81 -0.70 -48.68
N LYS A 247 -14.62 -0.06 -47.83
CA LYS A 247 -15.96 0.41 -48.20
C LYS A 247 -15.87 1.45 -49.31
N THR A 248 -15.06 2.49 -49.11
CA THR A 248 -14.82 3.54 -50.10
C THR A 248 -14.32 2.97 -51.44
N ALA A 249 -13.38 2.03 -51.41
CA ALA A 249 -12.88 1.37 -52.62
C ALA A 249 -13.97 0.58 -53.36
N ARG A 250 -14.88 -0.09 -52.64
CA ARG A 250 -16.03 -0.78 -53.24
C ARG A 250 -17.03 0.19 -53.86
N ASP A 251 -17.33 1.28 -53.18
CA ASP A 251 -18.29 2.28 -53.67
C ASP A 251 -17.77 2.93 -54.97
N ILE A 252 -16.49 3.32 -54.99
CA ILE A 252 -15.81 3.82 -56.20
C ILE A 252 -15.80 2.75 -57.30
N ALA A 253 -15.46 1.50 -56.97
CA ALA A 253 -15.41 0.43 -57.95
C ALA A 253 -16.78 0.17 -58.59
N ASN A 254 -17.85 0.22 -57.81
CA ASN A 254 -19.23 0.13 -58.30
C ASN A 254 -19.58 1.31 -59.21
N GLN A 255 -19.20 2.54 -58.82
CA GLN A 255 -19.43 3.74 -59.62
C GLN A 255 -18.78 3.66 -61.01
N TYR A 256 -17.54 3.16 -61.08
CA TYR A 256 -16.78 3.08 -62.33
C TYR A 256 -16.87 1.71 -63.03
N LYS A 257 -17.70 0.78 -62.52
CA LYS A 257 -17.87 -0.60 -63.02
C LYS A 257 -16.54 -1.36 -63.16
N VAL A 258 -15.63 -1.16 -62.22
CA VAL A 258 -14.33 -1.84 -62.15
C VAL A 258 -14.30 -2.80 -60.96
N LYS A 259 -13.32 -3.70 -60.91
CA LYS A 259 -13.15 -4.58 -59.74
C LYS A 259 -12.64 -3.77 -58.53
N PRO A 260 -13.11 -4.02 -57.29
CA PRO A 260 -12.62 -3.33 -56.09
C PRO A 260 -11.09 -3.44 -55.89
N SER A 261 -10.47 -4.52 -56.34
CA SER A 261 -9.01 -4.71 -56.30
C SER A 261 -8.23 -3.77 -57.22
N ALA A 262 -8.90 -3.12 -58.18
CA ALA A 262 -8.29 -2.13 -59.07
C ALA A 262 -8.28 -0.72 -58.47
N VAL A 263 -8.93 -0.49 -57.32
CA VAL A 263 -9.04 0.83 -56.69
C VAL A 263 -8.13 0.91 -55.48
N THR A 264 -7.17 1.83 -55.49
CA THR A 264 -6.29 2.14 -54.36
C THR A 264 -6.69 3.47 -53.75
N VAL A 265 -7.20 3.49 -52.52
CA VAL A 265 -7.62 4.72 -51.82
C VAL A 265 -6.42 5.33 -51.07
N ARG A 266 -6.03 6.56 -51.39
CA ARG A 266 -4.96 7.32 -50.72
C ARG A 266 -5.55 8.43 -49.84
N GLY A 267 -5.92 8.07 -48.61
CA GLY A 267 -6.42 9.03 -47.62
C GLY A 267 -7.75 9.69 -48.03
N THR A 268 -8.00 10.90 -47.53
CA THR A 268 -9.25 11.65 -47.75
C THR A 268 -9.31 12.41 -49.09
N GLN A 269 -8.21 12.48 -49.84
CA GLN A 269 -8.07 13.42 -50.97
C GLN A 269 -7.80 12.75 -52.34
N GLY A 270 -7.82 11.42 -52.44
CA GLY A 270 -7.68 10.80 -53.75
C GLY A 270 -7.71 9.28 -53.75
N TYR A 271 -8.04 8.73 -54.92
CA TYR A 271 -7.97 7.32 -55.22
C TYR A 271 -7.33 7.12 -56.60
N THR A 272 -6.77 5.94 -56.83
CA THR A 272 -6.19 5.56 -58.12
C THR A 272 -6.91 4.32 -58.61
N ILE A 273 -7.35 4.33 -59.87
CA ILE A 273 -7.97 3.17 -60.51
C ILE A 273 -6.98 2.60 -61.52
N SER A 274 -6.44 1.41 -61.25
CA SER A 274 -5.56 0.70 -62.17
C SER A 274 -6.40 -0.09 -63.17
N THR A 275 -6.53 0.41 -64.39
CA THR A 275 -7.13 -0.32 -65.51
C THR A 275 -6.12 -1.27 -66.14
N GLU A 276 -5.63 -2.26 -65.39
CA GLU A 276 -4.97 -3.41 -66.02
C GLU A 276 -6.07 -4.31 -66.60
N GLY A 277 -6.29 -4.17 -67.91
CA GLY A 277 -7.22 -4.99 -68.65
C GLY A 277 -6.78 -6.45 -68.62
N ARG A 278 -7.42 -7.28 -67.78
CA ARG A 278 -7.51 -8.72 -68.05
C ARG A 278 -8.36 -8.90 -69.31
N VAL A 279 -7.70 -9.03 -70.46
CA VAL A 279 -8.29 -9.69 -71.63
C VAL A 279 -8.47 -11.16 -71.24
N VAL A 280 -9.68 -11.52 -70.83
CA VAL A 280 -10.07 -12.92 -70.69
C VAL A 280 -10.29 -13.43 -72.12
N ASN A 281 -9.28 -14.08 -72.68
CA ASN A 281 -9.43 -14.83 -73.92
C ASN A 281 -10.41 -15.99 -73.70
N ARG A 282 -11.64 -15.82 -74.19
CA ARG A 282 -12.52 -16.92 -74.60
C ARG A 282 -12.88 -16.70 -76.07
N SER A 283 -11.95 -17.02 -76.96
CA SER A 283 -12.28 -17.33 -78.36
C SER A 283 -11.16 -18.13 -79.01
N ASN A 284 -11.49 -19.33 -79.49
CA ASN A 284 -10.63 -20.23 -80.25
C ASN A 284 -10.39 -19.73 -81.69
N TYR A 285 -9.76 -18.57 -81.88
CA TYR A 285 -9.22 -18.20 -83.20
C TYR A 285 -7.92 -17.39 -83.07
N PRO A 286 -6.86 -17.75 -83.82
CA PRO A 286 -5.59 -17.05 -83.76
C PRO A 286 -5.59 -15.93 -84.80
N CYS A 287 -5.74 -14.68 -84.37
CA CYS A 287 -5.29 -13.53 -85.15
C CYS A 287 -4.88 -12.41 -84.19
N GLN A 288 -3.58 -12.15 -84.16
CA GLN A 288 -2.97 -11.10 -83.36
C GLN A 288 -3.34 -9.70 -83.91
N ARG A 289 -3.77 -8.80 -83.03
CA ARG A 289 -3.50 -7.36 -83.15
C ARG A 289 -3.08 -6.84 -81.79
N ARG A 290 -1.78 -6.58 -81.63
CA ARG A 290 -1.26 -5.78 -80.52
C ARG A 290 -1.56 -4.32 -80.81
N VAL A 291 -2.46 -3.72 -80.05
CA VAL A 291 -2.58 -2.26 -79.96
C VAL A 291 -1.98 -1.86 -78.61
N ALA A 292 -0.86 -1.16 -78.65
CA ALA A 292 -0.32 -0.51 -77.47
C ALA A 292 -1.29 0.60 -77.05
N VAL A 293 -1.91 0.47 -75.88
CA VAL A 293 -2.70 1.54 -75.27
C VAL A 293 -1.73 2.39 -74.44
N PRO A 294 -1.68 3.72 -74.64
CA PRO A 294 -0.78 4.58 -73.87
C PRO A 294 -1.16 4.56 -72.39
N HIS A 295 -0.16 4.36 -71.53
CA HIS A 295 -0.26 4.63 -70.10
C HIS A 295 -0.64 6.10 -69.89
N THR A 296 -1.93 6.39 -69.77
CA THR A 296 -2.37 7.65 -69.16
C THR A 296 -2.46 7.41 -67.67
N ASN A 297 -1.39 7.76 -66.94
CA ASN A 297 -1.48 8.09 -65.52
C ASN A 297 -2.37 9.35 -65.39
N ARG A 298 -3.68 9.21 -65.55
CA ARG A 298 -4.61 10.28 -65.20
C ARG A 298 -4.74 10.29 -63.67
N LYS A 299 -3.92 11.11 -63.02
CA LYS A 299 -4.30 11.71 -61.73
C LYS A 299 -5.59 12.49 -61.99
N ILE A 300 -6.73 11.93 -61.62
CA ILE A 300 -7.97 12.70 -61.52
C ILE A 300 -7.94 13.35 -60.14
N THR A 301 -7.40 14.57 -60.07
CA THR A 301 -7.59 15.47 -58.93
C THR A 301 -9.00 16.06 -59.01
N SER A 302 -9.64 16.28 -57.86
CA SER A 302 -11.05 16.67 -57.70
C SER A 302 -11.42 18.08 -58.19
N GLU A 303 -10.67 18.70 -59.08
CA GLU A 303 -11.03 19.98 -59.71
C GLU A 303 -11.93 19.74 -60.92
N GLY A 304 -13.21 19.49 -60.66
CA GLY A 304 -14.19 19.27 -61.73
C GLY A 304 -15.66 19.21 -61.31
N PHE A 305 -15.98 19.51 -60.04
CA PHE A 305 -17.38 19.65 -59.61
C PHE A 305 -17.68 21.12 -59.30
N ARG A 306 -18.14 21.85 -60.32
CA ARG A 306 -18.91 23.08 -60.11
C ARG A 306 -20.38 22.68 -60.10
N ALA A 307 -21.02 22.76 -58.94
CA ALA A 307 -22.46 22.55 -58.84
C ALA A 307 -23.18 23.62 -59.68
N PRO A 308 -24.23 23.27 -60.44
CA PRO A 308 -25.07 24.26 -61.10
C PRO A 308 -25.83 25.06 -60.04
N SER A 309 -25.67 26.39 -60.12
CA SER A 309 -26.47 27.38 -59.40
C SER A 309 -27.95 27.19 -59.72
N GLN A 310 -28.73 26.79 -58.72
CA GLN A 310 -30.19 26.93 -58.76
C GLN A 310 -30.59 28.29 -58.21
N ASP A 311 -31.48 28.92 -58.97
CA ASP A 311 -32.11 30.21 -58.75
C ASP A 311 -32.54 30.45 -57.29
N SER A 312 -32.00 31.53 -56.74
CA SER A 312 -32.55 32.21 -55.58
C SER A 312 -33.81 32.98 -55.98
N GLY A 313 -34.95 32.30 -55.88
CA GLY A 313 -36.26 32.93 -55.82
C GLY A 313 -36.41 33.76 -54.53
N LEU A 314 -36.86 35.00 -54.72
CA LEU A 314 -37.19 35.99 -53.69
C LEU A 314 -38.19 35.46 -52.65
N ALA A 315 -37.88 35.67 -51.36
CA ALA A 315 -38.86 35.93 -50.32
C ALA A 315 -38.23 36.78 -49.20
N ALA A 316 -38.87 37.89 -48.89
CA ALA A 316 -38.42 38.95 -47.99
C ALA A 316 -38.33 38.54 -46.50
N PRO A 317 -37.46 39.17 -45.69
CA PRO A 317 -37.50 39.06 -44.24
C PRO A 317 -38.52 40.05 -43.64
N ALA A 318 -39.35 39.54 -42.72
CA ALA A 318 -40.19 40.35 -41.85
C ALA A 318 -39.34 41.14 -40.83
N PRO A 319 -39.76 42.35 -40.42
CA PRO A 319 -39.01 43.18 -39.49
C PRO A 319 -39.20 42.75 -38.02
N THR A 320 -38.10 42.68 -37.28
CA THR A 320 -38.07 42.67 -35.81
C THR A 320 -38.45 44.05 -35.25
N PRO A 321 -39.30 44.14 -34.21
CA PRO A 321 -39.48 45.38 -33.46
C PRO A 321 -38.37 45.52 -32.41
N ASN A 322 -37.75 46.69 -32.38
CA ASN A 322 -36.86 47.15 -31.32
C ASN A 322 -37.68 47.54 -30.07
N LEU A 323 -37.13 47.17 -28.91
CA LEU A 323 -37.41 47.75 -27.59
C LEU A 323 -37.16 49.27 -27.60
N PRO A 324 -37.86 50.05 -26.75
CA PRO A 324 -37.49 50.15 -25.33
C PRO A 324 -38.37 49.36 -24.37
#